data_AF-A0A291RDJ8-F1
#
_entry.id   AF-A0A291RDJ8-F1
#
_cell.length_a   1.000
_cell.length_b   1.000
_cell.length_c   1.000
_cell.angle_alpha   90.00
_cell.angle_beta   90.00
_cell.angle_gamma   90.00
#
_symmetry.space_group_name_H-M   'P 1'
#
loop_
_entity.id
_entity.type
_entity.pdbx_description
1 polymer ?
#
loop_
_entity_poly.entity_id
_entity_poly.type
_entity_poly.pdbx_seq_one_letter_code
_entity_poly.pdbx_strand_id
1 'polypeptide(L)'
;MSDRGRAASSLPTTIDVTVPHEARVYDYWLGGRDNYPADRALGDEVAAHVPGIRTMARANRAFLGRAVRYIVQELGVTQFLDIGTGIPTANNTHEVAQAADPTARVVYVDKDPIVLAHARALMGSTPEGRTAFIHADLADPDSIIDSPTLAETLDFDRPIALMMVSVLMYFRDDEELHEIVRRLLAAIPSRSCLAITHPGAEFDPHAMSQVVAAAARANIFFCARDRAGTEKLFAGTTLVDPGVVPVLSWHPDCGELVIGGGHPEPEAAWYWAGIGSKP
;
A
#
# COMPACT_ATOMS: atom_id res chain seq x y z
N MET A 1 -14.71 23.94 21.69
CA MET A 1 -13.49 23.46 22.36
C MET A 1 -13.80 22.13 23.02
N SER A 2 -13.53 21.04 22.30
CA SER A 2 -13.54 19.67 22.80
C SER A 2 -12.18 19.12 22.44
N ASP A 3 -11.22 19.40 23.30
CA ASP A 3 -9.89 18.83 23.32
C ASP A 3 -10.03 17.32 23.57
N ARG A 4 -10.02 16.53 22.50
CA ARG A 4 -9.76 15.09 22.60
C ARG A 4 -8.29 14.91 22.26
N GLY A 5 -7.43 15.19 23.24
CA GLY A 5 -6.10 14.64 23.26
C GLY A 5 -6.19 13.13 23.14
N ARG A 6 -5.97 12.61 21.93
CA ARG A 6 -5.75 11.19 21.70
C ARG A 6 -4.41 10.91 22.38
N ALA A 7 -4.44 10.32 23.58
CA ALA A 7 -3.23 9.86 24.21
C ALA A 7 -2.51 8.96 23.19
N ALA A 8 -1.27 9.30 22.84
CA ALA A 8 -0.44 8.50 21.96
C ALA A 8 -0.29 7.12 22.60
N SER A 9 -1.14 6.17 22.20
CA SER A 9 -0.94 4.78 22.54
C SER A 9 0.33 4.36 21.82
N SER A 10 1.39 4.06 22.56
CA SER A 10 2.62 3.52 21.98
C SER A 10 2.29 2.32 21.11
N LEU A 11 2.77 2.30 19.87
CA LEU A 11 2.52 1.19 18.97
C LEU A 11 3.07 -0.11 19.55
N PRO A 12 2.42 -1.25 19.29
CA PRO A 12 2.93 -2.55 19.72
C PRO A 12 4.31 -2.77 19.11
N THR A 13 5.31 -3.05 19.94
CA THR A 13 6.66 -3.48 19.50
C THR A 13 6.84 -4.99 19.59
N THR A 14 5.85 -5.70 20.12
CA THR A 14 5.85 -7.15 20.32
C THR A 14 4.91 -7.81 19.33
N ILE A 15 5.38 -8.86 18.67
CA ILE A 15 4.62 -9.64 17.71
C ILE A 15 3.70 -10.60 18.48
N ASP A 16 2.38 -10.37 18.41
CA ASP A 16 1.38 -11.35 18.85
C ASP A 16 1.06 -12.32 17.72
N VAL A 17 1.52 -13.56 17.87
CA VAL A 17 1.38 -14.64 16.88
C VAL A 17 0.04 -15.37 16.99
N THR A 18 -0.77 -15.06 18.01
CA THR A 18 -2.06 -15.73 18.28
C THR A 18 -3.23 -15.06 17.56
N VAL A 19 -3.04 -13.81 17.13
CA VAL A 19 -4.01 -13.04 16.34
C VAL A 19 -3.47 -12.81 14.93
N PRO A 20 -4.31 -12.90 13.90
CA PRO A 20 -3.89 -12.61 12.54
C PRO A 20 -3.62 -11.11 12.36
N HIS A 21 -2.74 -10.77 11.43
CA HIS A 21 -2.48 -9.38 11.03
C HIS A 21 -2.42 -9.24 9.52
N GLU A 22 -2.83 -8.08 9.00
CA GLU A 22 -3.06 -7.86 7.58
C GLU A 22 -1.80 -8.12 6.73
N ALA A 23 -0.65 -7.60 7.17
CA ALA A 23 0.64 -7.77 6.51
C ALA A 23 1.07 -9.26 6.43
N ARG A 24 0.82 -10.03 7.49
CA ARG A 24 1.19 -11.46 7.60
C ARG A 24 0.27 -12.36 6.78
N VAL A 25 -1.02 -12.03 6.73
CA VAL A 25 -2.00 -12.70 5.84
C VAL A 25 -1.63 -12.45 4.37
N TYR A 26 -1.26 -11.22 4.04
CA TYR A 26 -0.83 -10.86 2.69
C TYR A 26 0.48 -11.57 2.29
N ASP A 27 1.47 -11.63 3.19
CA ASP A 27 2.69 -12.42 3.03
C ASP A 27 2.39 -13.90 2.73
N TYR A 28 1.47 -14.50 3.49
CA TYR A 28 1.03 -15.88 3.25
C TYR A 28 0.44 -16.08 1.85
N TRP A 29 -0.36 -15.15 1.34
CA TRP A 29 -0.91 -15.24 -0.02
C TRP A 29 0.17 -15.12 -1.10
N LEU A 30 1.21 -14.32 -0.85
CA LEU A 30 2.39 -14.20 -1.71
C LEU A 30 3.30 -15.44 -1.64
N GLY A 31 3.08 -16.34 -0.68
CA GLY A 31 3.91 -17.53 -0.47
C GLY A 31 5.16 -17.26 0.38
N GLY A 32 5.17 -16.16 1.12
CA GLY A 32 6.20 -15.86 2.10
C GLY A 32 6.11 -16.74 3.34
N ARG A 33 7.06 -16.54 4.26
CA ARG A 33 7.25 -17.38 5.45
C ARG A 33 7.07 -16.63 6.76
N ASP A 34 6.89 -15.32 6.72
CA ASP A 34 6.80 -14.46 7.89
C ASP A 34 5.33 -14.33 8.32
N ASN A 35 4.71 -15.49 8.55
CA ASN A 35 3.31 -15.66 8.92
C ASN A 35 3.14 -16.82 9.90
N TYR A 36 2.13 -16.72 10.75
CA TYR A 36 1.84 -17.66 11.84
C TYR A 36 0.55 -18.45 11.56
N PRO A 37 0.26 -19.50 12.36
CA PRO A 37 -0.95 -20.31 12.15
C PRO A 37 -2.25 -19.50 12.09
N ALA A 38 -2.38 -18.43 12.89
CA ALA A 38 -3.55 -17.56 12.88
C ALA A 38 -3.72 -16.82 11.54
N ASP A 39 -2.62 -16.31 10.98
CA ASP A 39 -2.60 -15.63 9.67
C ASP A 39 -2.99 -16.59 8.54
N ARG A 40 -2.44 -17.81 8.56
CA ARG A 40 -2.75 -18.84 7.56
C ARG A 40 -4.20 -19.28 7.63
N ALA A 41 -4.75 -19.45 8.84
CA ALA A 41 -6.15 -19.83 9.02
C ALA A 41 -7.09 -18.79 8.39
N LEU A 42 -6.88 -17.50 8.65
CA LEU A 42 -7.65 -16.43 8.00
C LEU A 42 -7.40 -16.39 6.49
N GLY A 43 -6.14 -16.54 6.06
CA GLY A 43 -5.78 -16.55 4.65
C GLY A 43 -6.43 -17.69 3.85
N ASP A 44 -6.56 -18.88 4.45
CA ASP A 44 -7.23 -20.04 3.87
C ASP A 44 -8.75 -19.88 3.86
N GLU A 45 -9.33 -19.30 4.92
CA GLU A 45 -10.75 -18.96 4.98
C GLU A 45 -11.14 -17.98 3.86
N VAL A 46 -10.36 -16.93 3.66
CA VAL A 46 -10.54 -15.99 2.53
C VAL A 46 -10.35 -16.71 1.19
N ALA A 47 -9.33 -17.56 1.05
CA ALA A 47 -9.08 -18.30 -0.19
C ALA A 47 -10.20 -19.29 -0.56
N ALA A 48 -10.96 -19.81 0.42
CA ALA A 48 -12.13 -20.64 0.16
C ALA A 48 -13.26 -19.88 -0.54
N HIS A 49 -13.37 -18.57 -0.30
CA HIS A 49 -14.35 -17.69 -0.95
C HIS A 49 -13.79 -17.00 -2.20
N VAL A 50 -12.48 -16.80 -2.24
CA VAL A 50 -11.75 -16.15 -3.34
C VAL A 50 -10.60 -17.05 -3.79
N PRO A 51 -10.86 -18.10 -4.59
CA PRO A 51 -9.82 -19.04 -5.01
C PRO A 51 -8.64 -18.36 -5.73
N GLY A 52 -8.90 -17.22 -6.39
CA GLY A 52 -7.90 -16.41 -7.08
C GLY A 52 -7.01 -15.55 -6.17
N ILE A 53 -7.22 -15.48 -4.85
CA ILE A 53 -6.63 -14.46 -3.96
C ILE A 53 -5.09 -14.39 -4.04
N ARG A 54 -4.41 -15.53 -4.18
CA ARG A 54 -2.95 -15.57 -4.33
C ARG A 54 -2.48 -14.91 -5.63
N THR A 55 -3.22 -15.12 -6.72
CA THR A 55 -2.97 -14.46 -8.01
C THR A 55 -3.25 -12.96 -7.90
N MET A 56 -4.32 -12.58 -7.20
CA MET A 56 -4.68 -11.19 -6.96
C MET A 56 -3.59 -10.45 -6.16
N ALA A 57 -3.06 -11.06 -5.10
CA ALA A 57 -1.96 -10.50 -4.31
C ALA A 57 -0.70 -10.27 -5.15
N ARG A 58 -0.34 -11.22 -6.02
CA ARG A 58 0.78 -11.05 -6.96
C ARG A 58 0.52 -9.95 -7.99
N ALA A 59 -0.70 -9.87 -8.53
CA ALA A 59 -1.10 -8.84 -9.48
C ALA A 59 -0.99 -7.43 -8.86
N ASN A 60 -1.40 -7.29 -7.60
CA ASN A 60 -1.28 -6.04 -6.85
C ASN A 60 0.19 -5.68 -6.54
N ARG A 61 1.03 -6.65 -6.18
CA ARG A 61 2.49 -6.42 -6.05
C ARG A 61 3.13 -5.99 -7.37
N ALA A 62 2.71 -6.57 -8.49
CA ALA A 62 3.23 -6.14 -9.78
C ALA A 62 2.79 -4.73 -10.15
N PHE A 63 1.57 -4.31 -9.76
CA PHE A 63 1.17 -2.91 -9.90
C PHE A 63 2.10 -1.98 -9.14
N LEU A 64 2.48 -2.29 -7.88
CA LEU A 64 3.45 -1.47 -7.15
C LEU A 64 4.72 -1.25 -7.98
N GLY A 65 5.29 -2.33 -8.54
CA GLY A 65 6.46 -2.21 -9.42
C GLY A 65 6.21 -1.37 -10.68
N ARG A 66 5.04 -1.52 -11.33
CA ARG A 66 4.67 -0.72 -12.52
C ARG A 66 4.49 0.74 -12.19
N ALA A 67 3.79 1.05 -11.08
CA ALA A 67 3.58 2.39 -10.59
C ALA A 67 4.91 3.07 -10.27
N VAL A 68 5.80 2.40 -9.52
CA VAL A 68 7.13 2.95 -9.20
C VAL A 68 7.94 3.25 -10.47
N ARG A 69 8.01 2.32 -11.42
CA ARG A 69 8.72 2.56 -12.69
C ARG A 69 8.13 3.73 -13.48
N TYR A 70 6.81 3.77 -13.61
CA TYR A 70 6.12 4.87 -14.27
C TYR A 70 6.41 6.22 -13.59
N ILE A 71 6.35 6.27 -12.26
CA ILE A 71 6.61 7.47 -11.47
C ILE A 71 8.05 7.98 -11.69
N VAL A 72 9.05 7.08 -11.71
CA VAL A 72 10.44 7.47 -11.97
C VAL A 72 10.63 7.90 -13.43
N GLN A 73 10.17 7.08 -14.38
CA GLN A 73 10.51 7.23 -15.79
C GLN A 73 9.68 8.30 -16.49
N GLU A 74 8.38 8.36 -16.21
CA GLU A 74 7.44 9.24 -16.91
C GLU A 74 7.16 10.52 -16.12
N LEU A 75 7.13 10.46 -14.78
CA LEU A 75 6.87 11.62 -13.93
C LEU A 75 8.15 12.27 -13.36
N GLY A 76 9.31 11.61 -13.47
CA GLY A 76 10.60 12.14 -13.00
C GLY A 76 10.70 12.25 -11.48
N VAL A 77 9.86 11.55 -10.72
CA VAL A 77 9.85 11.61 -9.25
C VAL A 77 10.71 10.48 -8.69
N THR A 78 11.70 10.84 -7.86
CA THR A 78 12.69 9.89 -7.30
C THR A 78 12.65 9.81 -5.78
N GLN A 79 11.58 10.30 -5.16
CA GLN A 79 11.38 10.28 -3.71
C GLN A 79 10.05 9.61 -3.39
N PHE A 80 10.04 8.63 -2.49
CA PHE A 80 8.86 7.83 -2.19
C PHE A 80 8.59 7.82 -0.68
N LEU A 81 7.33 8.05 -0.32
CA LEU A 81 6.77 7.76 1.00
C LEU A 81 5.80 6.59 0.84
N ASP A 82 6.19 5.41 1.31
CA ASP A 82 5.47 4.16 1.13
C ASP A 82 4.77 3.72 2.41
N ILE A 83 3.44 3.92 2.46
CA ILE A 83 2.63 3.72 3.67
C ILE A 83 1.85 2.42 3.60
N GLY A 84 1.98 1.61 4.64
CA GLY A 84 1.51 0.22 4.64
C GLY A 84 2.47 -0.67 3.86
N THR A 85 3.77 -0.52 4.14
CA THR A 85 4.86 -1.21 3.44
C THR A 85 4.66 -2.72 3.38
N GLY A 86 4.12 -3.30 4.46
CA GLY A 86 4.00 -4.73 4.63
C GLY A 86 5.35 -5.43 4.81
N ILE A 87 5.31 -6.75 4.84
CA ILE A 87 6.52 -7.57 5.01
C ILE A 87 7.37 -7.46 3.73
N PRO A 88 8.71 -7.25 3.84
CA PRO A 88 9.58 -7.14 2.68
C PRO A 88 9.50 -8.38 1.76
N THR A 89 9.35 -8.16 0.45
CA THR A 89 9.35 -9.23 -0.56
C THR A 89 10.32 -8.90 -1.68
N ALA A 90 10.38 -9.70 -2.76
CA ALA A 90 11.08 -9.26 -3.96
C ALA A 90 10.45 -7.98 -4.54
N ASN A 91 11.27 -7.16 -5.20
CA ASN A 91 10.88 -5.91 -5.85
C ASN A 91 10.22 -4.93 -4.87
N ASN A 92 10.89 -4.67 -3.75
CA ASN A 92 10.50 -3.58 -2.84
C ASN A 92 10.58 -2.23 -3.57
N THR A 93 9.81 -1.24 -3.11
CA THR A 93 9.70 0.09 -3.73
C THR A 93 11.07 0.70 -4.04
N HIS A 94 12.03 0.59 -3.12
CA HIS A 94 13.38 1.11 -3.26
C HIS A 94 14.19 0.34 -4.30
N GLU A 95 14.07 -0.98 -4.37
CA GLU A 95 14.77 -1.82 -5.35
C GLU A 95 14.32 -1.44 -6.76
N VAL A 96 13.00 -1.27 -6.95
CA VAL A 96 12.43 -0.88 -8.24
C VAL A 96 12.79 0.56 -8.61
N ALA A 97 12.69 1.49 -7.64
CA ALA A 97 13.03 2.89 -7.87
C ALA A 97 14.52 3.07 -8.17
N GLN A 98 15.40 2.41 -7.41
CA GLN A 98 16.86 2.52 -7.55
C GLN A 98 17.41 1.81 -8.77
N ALA A 99 16.73 0.76 -9.26
CA ALA A 99 17.02 0.17 -10.55
C ALA A 99 16.74 1.14 -11.72
N ALA A 100 15.75 2.03 -11.58
CA ALA A 100 15.43 3.06 -12.57
C ALA A 100 16.27 4.34 -12.39
N ASP A 101 16.52 4.77 -11.16
CA ASP A 101 17.41 5.88 -10.81
C ASP A 101 18.11 5.59 -9.47
N PRO A 102 19.44 5.36 -9.46
CA PRO A 102 20.17 4.96 -8.25
C PRO A 102 20.15 6.01 -7.14
N THR A 103 19.75 7.26 -7.41
CA THR A 103 19.64 8.33 -6.42
C THR A 103 18.31 8.30 -5.66
N ALA A 104 17.40 7.40 -6.03
CA ALA A 104 16.06 7.34 -5.47
C ALA A 104 16.07 7.11 -3.95
N ARG A 105 15.16 7.81 -3.26
CA ARG A 105 15.03 7.83 -1.80
C ARG A 105 13.66 7.30 -1.40
N VAL A 106 13.60 6.39 -0.43
CA VAL A 106 12.35 5.78 0.01
C VAL A 106 12.26 5.80 1.53
N VAL A 107 11.14 6.30 2.05
CA VAL A 107 10.75 6.15 3.44
C VAL A 107 9.57 5.19 3.50
N TYR A 108 9.78 4.08 4.21
CA TYR A 108 8.76 3.07 4.47
C TYR A 108 8.05 3.37 5.78
N VAL A 109 6.75 3.10 5.83
CA VAL A 109 5.92 3.27 7.01
C VAL A 109 5.04 2.04 7.20
N ASP A 110 5.10 1.44 8.39
CA ASP A 110 4.17 0.39 8.79
C ASP A 110 3.97 0.42 10.31
N LYS A 111 2.84 -0.11 10.78
CA LYS A 111 2.50 -0.21 12.20
C LYS A 111 2.82 -1.59 12.78
N ASP A 112 2.93 -2.64 11.95
CA ASP A 112 3.14 -4.00 12.43
C ASP A 112 4.57 -4.16 12.97
N PRO A 113 4.75 -4.58 14.24
CA PRO A 113 6.08 -4.86 14.79
C PRO A 113 6.88 -5.91 14.01
N ILE A 114 6.23 -6.81 13.25
CA ILE A 114 6.96 -7.74 12.39
C ILE A 114 7.68 -6.99 11.26
N VAL A 115 7.03 -6.00 10.66
CA VAL A 115 7.63 -5.19 9.59
C VAL A 115 8.79 -4.37 10.14
N LEU A 116 8.65 -3.82 11.35
CA LEU A 116 9.77 -3.18 12.06
C LEU A 116 10.93 -4.16 12.29
N ALA A 117 10.66 -5.41 12.72
CA ALA A 117 11.69 -6.42 12.92
C ALA A 117 12.42 -6.77 11.61
N HIS A 118 11.73 -6.71 10.47
CA HIS A 118 12.29 -6.92 9.14
C HIS A 118 12.79 -5.64 8.45
N ALA A 119 12.66 -4.47 9.08
CA ALA A 119 13.02 -3.18 8.46
C ALA A 119 14.48 -3.14 8.01
N ARG A 120 15.39 -3.85 8.69
CA ARG A 120 16.80 -4.00 8.25
C ARG A 120 16.94 -4.52 6.83
N ALA A 121 16.05 -5.42 6.39
CA ALA A 121 16.05 -5.93 5.03
C ALA A 121 15.68 -4.84 4.00
N LEU A 122 14.88 -3.85 4.41
CA LEU A 122 14.53 -2.69 3.58
C LEU A 122 15.63 -1.64 3.52
N MET A 123 16.65 -1.71 4.39
CA MET A 123 17.72 -0.70 4.47
C MET A 123 18.85 -0.92 3.46
N GLY A 124 18.75 -1.94 2.60
CA GLY A 124 19.72 -2.24 1.55
C GLY A 124 19.63 -1.29 0.36
N SER A 125 20.11 -0.06 0.52
CA SER A 125 20.11 0.97 -0.52
C SER A 125 21.35 0.93 -1.43
N THR A 126 21.23 1.52 -2.62
CA THR A 126 22.38 2.01 -3.40
C THR A 126 23.21 3.06 -2.61
N PRO A 127 24.50 3.24 -2.92
CA PRO A 127 25.34 4.27 -2.31
C PRO A 127 24.84 5.71 -2.51
N GLU A 128 24.18 5.99 -3.63
CA GLU A 128 23.64 7.30 -4.00
C GLU A 128 22.24 7.56 -3.43
N GLY A 129 21.49 6.47 -3.18
CA GLY A 129 20.12 6.49 -2.70
C GLY A 129 20.03 6.54 -1.18
N ARG A 130 18.79 6.52 -0.68
CA ARG A 130 18.52 6.41 0.76
C ARG A 130 17.27 5.58 1.01
N THR A 131 17.29 4.83 2.09
CA THR A 131 16.13 4.10 2.61
C THR A 131 16.00 4.36 4.09
N ALA A 132 14.80 4.60 4.57
CA ALA A 132 14.50 4.69 5.99
C ALA A 132 13.15 4.05 6.32
N PHE A 133 12.92 3.78 7.59
CA PHE A 133 11.68 3.16 8.07
C PHE A 133 11.13 3.95 9.26
N ILE A 134 9.82 4.20 9.27
CA ILE A 134 9.08 4.83 10.37
C ILE A 134 8.07 3.82 10.88
N HIS A 135 8.17 3.47 12.17
CA HIS A 135 7.14 2.67 12.86
C HIS A 135 6.01 3.60 13.29
N ALA A 136 4.97 3.72 12.46
CA ALA A 136 3.86 4.65 12.66
C ALA A 136 2.55 4.08 12.14
N ASP A 137 1.43 4.57 12.66
CA ASP A 137 0.07 4.18 12.25
C ASP A 137 -0.51 5.23 11.31
N LEU A 138 -1.02 4.80 10.16
CA LEU A 138 -1.70 5.67 9.21
C LEU A 138 -2.95 6.34 9.82
N ALA A 139 -3.55 5.74 10.85
CA ALA A 139 -4.62 6.37 11.61
C ALA A 139 -4.15 7.59 12.45
N ASP A 140 -2.85 7.85 12.51
CA ASP A 140 -2.24 9.06 13.08
C ASP A 140 -1.24 9.66 12.07
N PRO A 141 -1.72 10.34 11.01
CA PRO A 141 -0.86 10.85 9.94
C PRO A 141 0.19 11.85 10.44
N ASP A 142 -0.05 12.53 11.57
CA ASP A 142 0.91 13.46 12.17
C ASP A 142 2.15 12.74 12.68
N SER A 143 2.01 11.52 13.22
CA SER A 143 3.15 10.69 13.61
C SER A 143 4.10 10.36 12.44
N ILE A 144 3.59 10.38 11.21
CA ILE A 144 4.37 10.18 9.98
C ILE A 144 4.96 11.51 9.52
N ILE A 145 4.12 12.54 9.42
CA ILE A 145 4.49 13.88 8.91
C ILE A 145 5.58 14.52 9.78
N ASP A 146 5.43 14.44 11.10
CA ASP A 146 6.33 15.09 12.06
C ASP A 146 7.57 14.24 12.38
N SER A 147 7.71 13.07 11.74
CA SER A 147 8.85 12.18 11.97
C SER A 147 10.15 12.81 11.47
N PRO A 148 11.18 12.97 12.33
CA PRO A 148 12.49 13.47 11.90
C PRO A 148 13.10 12.61 10.78
N THR A 149 12.87 11.29 10.83
CA THR A 149 13.34 10.34 9.81
C THR A 149 12.80 10.67 8.42
N LEU A 150 11.58 11.21 8.33
CA LEU A 150 11.00 11.63 7.06
C LEU A 150 11.78 12.81 6.48
N ALA A 151 11.99 13.87 7.26
CA ALA A 151 12.68 15.09 6.84
C ALA A 151 14.19 14.90 6.63
N GLU A 152 14.83 13.96 7.34
CA GLU A 152 16.25 13.62 7.16
C GLU A 152 16.50 12.80 5.88
N THR A 153 15.48 12.10 5.39
CA THR A 153 15.59 11.20 4.24
C THR A 153 15.09 11.86 2.95
N LEU A 154 13.91 12.49 2.99
CA LEU A 154 13.28 13.11 1.83
C LEU A 154 13.52 14.62 1.81
N ASP A 155 13.64 15.16 0.60
CA ASP A 155 13.82 16.57 0.33
C ASP A 155 12.48 17.17 -0.11
N PHE A 156 11.90 18.02 0.76
CA PHE A 156 10.61 18.66 0.56
C PHE A 156 10.65 19.88 -0.38
N ASP A 157 11.80 20.20 -0.98
CA ASP A 157 11.86 21.14 -2.11
C ASP A 157 11.64 20.44 -3.47
N ARG A 158 11.54 19.10 -3.48
CA ARG A 158 11.35 18.29 -4.67
C ARG A 158 10.10 17.40 -4.54
N PRO A 159 9.46 17.00 -5.65
CA PRO A 159 8.28 16.14 -5.62
C PRO A 159 8.50 14.82 -4.86
N ILE A 160 7.45 14.32 -4.23
CA ILE A 160 7.41 13.06 -3.49
C ILE A 160 6.24 12.21 -4.00
N ALA A 161 6.45 10.92 -4.21
CA ALA A 161 5.42 9.95 -4.52
C ALA A 161 4.89 9.30 -3.24
N LEU A 162 3.61 9.50 -2.96
CA LEU A 162 2.91 8.85 -1.86
C LEU A 162 2.33 7.52 -2.35
N MET A 163 2.79 6.41 -1.79
CA MET A 163 2.29 5.07 -2.11
C MET A 163 1.35 4.62 -1.00
N MET A 164 0.12 4.26 -1.37
CA MET A 164 -0.92 3.72 -0.49
C MET A 164 -1.52 2.47 -1.15
N VAL A 165 -0.67 1.47 -1.34
CA VAL A 165 -1.01 0.23 -2.03
C VAL A 165 -1.52 -0.77 -1.00
N SER A 166 -2.78 -1.20 -1.11
CA SER A 166 -3.41 -2.18 -0.22
C SER A 166 -3.43 -1.82 1.28
N VAL A 167 -3.65 -0.54 1.62
CA VAL A 167 -3.71 -0.08 3.03
C VAL A 167 -5.02 0.62 3.43
N LEU A 168 -5.74 1.24 2.48
CA LEU A 168 -6.89 2.12 2.80
C LEU A 168 -8.20 1.38 3.12
N MET A 169 -8.27 0.07 2.84
CA MET A 169 -9.44 -0.78 3.14
C MET A 169 -9.66 -1.01 4.65
N TYR A 170 -8.65 -0.72 5.48
CA TYR A 170 -8.70 -0.96 6.93
C TYR A 170 -9.31 0.21 7.72
N PHE A 171 -9.86 1.21 7.04
CA PHE A 171 -10.50 2.39 7.63
C PHE A 171 -12.02 2.34 7.49
N ARG A 172 -12.70 2.51 8.63
CA ARG A 172 -14.16 2.42 8.75
C ARG A 172 -14.90 3.65 8.28
N ASP A 173 -14.39 4.82 8.67
CA ASP A 173 -15.03 6.09 8.39
C ASP A 173 -14.43 6.68 7.11
N ASP A 174 -15.27 6.87 6.09
CA ASP A 174 -14.84 7.46 4.82
C ASP A 174 -14.40 8.91 4.99
N GLU A 175 -15.02 9.69 5.86
CA GLU A 175 -14.63 11.10 6.10
C GLU A 175 -13.25 11.16 6.78
N GLU A 176 -13.02 10.32 7.78
CA GLU A 176 -11.71 10.16 8.42
C GLU A 176 -10.63 9.73 7.41
N LEU A 177 -10.93 8.74 6.57
CA LEU A 177 -10.01 8.27 5.54
C LEU A 177 -9.65 9.37 4.53
N HIS A 178 -10.64 10.12 4.04
CA HIS A 178 -10.39 11.24 3.13
C HIS A 178 -9.59 12.36 3.80
N GLU A 179 -9.80 12.63 5.09
CA GLU A 179 -8.99 13.56 5.87
C GLU A 179 -7.53 13.11 5.95
N ILE A 180 -7.29 11.84 6.29
CA ILE A 180 -5.94 11.26 6.37
C ILE A 180 -5.20 11.44 5.04
N VAL A 181 -5.82 11.04 3.92
CA VAL A 181 -5.18 11.16 2.59
C VAL A 181 -4.91 12.62 2.24
N ARG A 182 -5.87 13.51 2.46
CA ARG A 182 -5.69 14.94 2.18
C ARG A 182 -4.62 15.56 3.05
N ARG A 183 -4.51 15.16 4.32
CA ARG A 183 -3.49 15.67 5.25
C ARG A 183 -2.09 15.26 4.81
N LEU A 184 -1.90 14.00 4.41
CA LEU A 184 -0.63 13.52 3.86
C LEU A 184 -0.29 14.19 2.52
N LEU A 185 -1.27 14.35 1.63
CA LEU A 185 -1.09 15.11 0.38
C LEU A 185 -0.74 16.57 0.63
N ALA A 186 -1.30 17.21 1.65
CA ALA A 186 -1.00 18.59 2.00
C ALA A 186 0.44 18.76 2.53
N ALA A 187 1.00 17.74 3.17
CA ALA A 187 2.35 17.75 3.74
C ALA A 187 3.47 17.61 2.69
N ILE A 188 3.19 17.02 1.52
CA ILE A 188 4.19 16.84 0.45
C ILE A 188 4.15 17.98 -0.59
N PRO A 189 5.20 18.24 -1.37
CA PRO A 189 5.26 19.39 -2.29
C PRO A 189 4.28 19.29 -3.47
N SER A 190 4.05 20.39 -4.19
CA SER A 190 3.37 20.35 -5.51
C SER A 190 4.13 19.49 -6.53
N ARG A 191 3.45 19.04 -7.59
CA ARG A 191 3.96 18.08 -8.60
C ARG A 191 4.29 16.69 -8.06
N SER A 192 3.98 16.43 -6.79
CA SER A 192 3.98 15.10 -6.18
C SER A 192 2.92 14.19 -6.83
N CYS A 193 2.92 12.91 -6.49
CA CYS A 193 1.89 11.99 -6.96
C CYS A 193 1.43 11.05 -5.84
N LEU A 194 0.28 10.42 -6.05
CA LEU A 194 -0.36 9.48 -5.15
C LEU A 194 -0.72 8.22 -5.93
N ALA A 195 -0.20 7.06 -5.53
CA ALA A 195 -0.56 5.77 -6.08
C ALA A 195 -1.42 4.99 -5.08
N ILE A 196 -2.59 4.51 -5.52
CA ILE A 196 -3.52 3.76 -4.68
C ILE A 196 -3.86 2.43 -5.36
N THR A 197 -3.99 1.38 -4.56
CA THR A 197 -4.82 0.24 -4.90
C THR A 197 -5.88 -0.01 -3.84
N HIS A 198 -7.07 -0.45 -4.27
CA HIS A 198 -8.18 -0.68 -3.38
C HIS A 198 -9.04 -1.87 -3.83
N PRO A 199 -9.45 -2.79 -2.94
CA PRO A 199 -10.33 -3.90 -3.31
C PRO A 199 -11.69 -3.40 -3.77
N GLY A 200 -12.18 -3.95 -4.89
CA GLY A 200 -13.49 -3.65 -5.47
C GLY A 200 -14.56 -4.64 -5.06
N ALA A 201 -15.69 -4.16 -4.55
CA ALA A 201 -16.80 -5.03 -4.14
C ALA A 201 -17.62 -5.54 -5.33
N GLU A 202 -17.61 -4.81 -6.45
CA GLU A 202 -18.43 -5.07 -7.62
C GLU A 202 -17.92 -6.23 -8.50
N PHE A 203 -16.66 -6.63 -8.35
CA PHE A 203 -16.10 -7.77 -9.09
C PHE A 203 -16.79 -9.09 -8.71
N ASP A 204 -17.04 -9.29 -7.42
CA ASP A 204 -17.88 -10.37 -6.89
C ASP A 204 -18.46 -9.95 -5.52
N PRO A 205 -19.68 -9.38 -5.49
CA PRO A 205 -20.29 -8.90 -4.26
C PRO A 205 -20.52 -10.01 -3.23
N HIS A 206 -20.81 -11.23 -3.68
CA HIS A 206 -21.07 -12.34 -2.78
C HIS A 206 -19.77 -12.78 -2.10
N ALA A 207 -18.73 -13.07 -2.87
CA ALA A 207 -17.43 -13.45 -2.33
C ALA A 207 -16.86 -12.35 -1.43
N MET A 208 -16.94 -11.08 -1.85
CA MET A 208 -16.46 -9.96 -1.04
C MET A 208 -17.20 -9.83 0.29
N SER A 209 -18.51 -10.09 0.33
CA SER A 209 -19.26 -10.11 1.60
C SER A 209 -18.74 -11.17 2.58
N GLN A 210 -18.29 -12.32 2.06
CA GLN A 210 -17.68 -13.38 2.88
C GLN A 210 -16.29 -12.98 3.37
N VAL A 211 -15.49 -12.30 2.54
CA VAL A 211 -14.18 -11.75 2.95
C VAL A 211 -14.35 -10.75 4.09
N VAL A 212 -15.28 -9.81 3.97
CA VAL A 212 -15.60 -8.83 5.03
C VAL A 212 -16.01 -9.54 6.32
N ALA A 213 -16.84 -10.59 6.21
CA ALA A 213 -17.29 -11.35 7.38
C ALA A 213 -16.14 -12.15 8.05
N ALA A 214 -15.25 -12.75 7.26
CA ALA A 214 -14.06 -13.45 7.75
C ALA A 214 -13.10 -12.49 8.46
N ALA A 215 -12.79 -11.35 7.85
CA ALA A 215 -11.97 -10.30 8.46
C ALA A 215 -12.57 -9.81 9.79
N ALA A 216 -13.89 -9.56 9.81
CA ALA A 216 -14.58 -9.11 11.02
C ALA A 216 -14.50 -10.15 12.17
N ARG A 217 -14.62 -11.46 11.87
CA ARG A 217 -14.42 -12.53 12.86
C ARG A 217 -13.00 -12.55 13.43
N ALA A 218 -12.02 -12.14 12.63
CA ALA A 218 -10.63 -12.00 13.00
C ALA A 218 -10.29 -10.65 13.67
N ASN A 219 -11.28 -9.80 13.97
CA ASN A 219 -11.11 -8.43 14.47
C ASN A 219 -10.33 -7.49 13.53
N ILE A 220 -10.28 -7.81 12.24
CA ILE A 220 -9.74 -6.95 11.20
C ILE A 220 -10.91 -6.23 10.53
N PHE A 221 -10.91 -4.90 10.60
CA PHE A 221 -11.87 -4.12 9.83
C PHE A 221 -11.49 -4.16 8.35
N PHE A 222 -12.43 -4.42 7.44
CA PHE A 222 -12.17 -4.43 6.01
C PHE A 222 -13.35 -3.84 5.24
N CYS A 223 -13.07 -2.86 4.38
CA CYS A 223 -14.05 -2.21 3.52
C CYS A 223 -13.57 -2.23 2.08
N ALA A 224 -14.30 -2.92 1.20
CA ALA A 224 -14.14 -2.81 -0.24
C ALA A 224 -14.98 -1.64 -0.76
N ARG A 225 -14.48 -0.94 -1.78
CA ARG A 225 -15.14 0.24 -2.37
C ARG A 225 -15.23 0.02 -3.87
N ASP A 226 -16.32 0.48 -4.47
CA ASP A 226 -16.46 0.45 -5.91
C ASP A 226 -15.45 1.39 -6.60
N ARG A 227 -15.42 1.37 -7.93
CA ARG A 227 -14.53 2.24 -8.71
C ARG A 227 -14.70 3.72 -8.33
N ALA A 228 -15.94 4.20 -8.24
CA ALA A 228 -16.23 5.60 -7.94
C ALA A 228 -15.81 5.97 -6.50
N GLY A 229 -16.00 5.07 -5.54
CA GLY A 229 -15.49 5.18 -4.19
C GLY A 229 -13.97 5.21 -4.14
N THR A 230 -13.31 4.38 -4.94
CA THR A 230 -11.85 4.36 -5.08
C THR A 230 -11.32 5.66 -5.71
N GLU A 231 -11.98 6.18 -6.75
CA GLU A 231 -11.62 7.46 -7.38
C GLU A 231 -11.67 8.63 -6.37
N LYS A 232 -12.62 8.62 -5.43
CA LYS A 232 -12.71 9.66 -4.38
C LYS A 232 -11.51 9.65 -3.42
N LEU A 233 -10.87 8.50 -3.21
CA LEU A 233 -9.68 8.38 -2.36
C LEU A 233 -8.48 9.18 -2.91
N PHE A 234 -8.47 9.52 -4.20
CA PHE A 234 -7.43 10.36 -4.81
C PHE A 234 -7.54 11.84 -4.43
N ALA A 235 -8.54 12.23 -3.62
CA ALA A 235 -8.64 13.51 -2.93
C ALA A 235 -8.44 14.75 -3.84
N GLY A 236 -8.97 14.69 -5.06
CA GLY A 236 -8.92 15.81 -6.01
C GLY A 236 -7.60 15.99 -6.76
N THR A 237 -6.67 15.03 -6.66
CA THR A 237 -5.52 14.95 -7.57
C THR A 237 -5.99 14.73 -9.01
N THR A 238 -5.18 15.12 -9.99
CA THR A 238 -5.48 14.88 -11.41
C THR A 238 -5.12 13.44 -11.74
N LEU A 239 -6.10 12.59 -12.00
CA LEU A 239 -5.86 11.19 -12.35
C LEU A 239 -5.01 11.09 -13.62
N VAL A 240 -3.90 10.36 -13.52
CA VAL A 240 -3.04 10.01 -14.64
C VAL A 240 -3.75 8.94 -15.47
N ASP A 241 -3.77 9.10 -16.79
CA ASP A 241 -4.32 8.11 -17.72
C ASP A 241 -3.75 6.71 -17.42
N PRO A 242 -4.56 5.61 -17.40
CA PRO A 242 -5.97 5.51 -17.79
C PRO A 242 -6.99 5.84 -16.68
N GLY A 243 -6.54 6.53 -15.62
CA GLY A 243 -7.34 6.80 -14.42
C GLY A 243 -7.37 5.61 -13.47
N VAL A 244 -8.54 5.38 -12.86
CA VAL A 244 -8.76 4.21 -11.99
C VAL A 244 -9.34 3.07 -12.80
N VAL A 245 -8.58 1.98 -12.92
CA VAL A 245 -8.90 0.79 -13.73
C VAL A 245 -8.60 -0.48 -12.93
N PRO A 246 -9.03 -1.68 -13.37
CA PRO A 246 -8.63 -2.92 -12.73
C PRO A 246 -7.11 -3.04 -12.70
N VAL A 247 -6.54 -3.58 -11.63
CA VAL A 247 -5.11 -3.50 -11.33
C VAL A 247 -4.23 -4.06 -12.45
N LEU A 248 -4.67 -5.12 -13.13
CA LEU A 248 -3.96 -5.72 -14.27
C LEU A 248 -3.96 -4.85 -15.54
N SER A 249 -4.90 -3.92 -15.65
CA SER A 249 -5.06 -3.02 -16.79
C SER A 249 -4.27 -1.73 -16.67
N TRP A 250 -3.75 -1.41 -15.47
CA TRP A 250 -3.01 -0.18 -15.26
C TRP A 250 -1.59 -0.32 -15.83
N HIS A 251 -1.33 0.37 -16.95
CA HIS A 251 -0.07 0.40 -17.72
C HIS A 251 0.66 -0.94 -17.76
N PRO A 252 0.07 -1.99 -18.37
CA PRO A 252 0.62 -3.35 -18.32
C PRO A 252 2.05 -3.45 -18.89
N ASP A 253 2.40 -2.56 -19.83
CA ASP A 253 3.72 -2.51 -20.48
C ASP A 253 4.84 -1.98 -19.56
N CYS A 254 4.49 -1.33 -18.44
CA CYS A 254 5.44 -0.81 -17.46
C CYS A 254 5.98 -1.89 -16.50
N GLY A 255 5.84 -3.18 -16.78
CA GLY A 255 6.38 -4.24 -15.91
C GLY A 255 6.22 -5.67 -16.40
N GLU A 256 6.70 -6.61 -15.58
CA GLU A 256 6.57 -8.04 -15.87
C GLU A 256 5.10 -8.49 -15.83
N LEU A 257 4.70 -9.25 -16.86
CA LEU A 257 3.42 -9.95 -16.89
C LEU A 257 3.45 -11.08 -15.86
N VAL A 258 2.57 -11.00 -14.87
CA VAL A 258 2.61 -11.86 -13.67
C VAL A 258 2.17 -13.31 -13.92
N ILE A 259 1.69 -13.65 -15.11
CA ILE A 259 1.05 -14.95 -15.34
C ILE A 259 1.50 -15.53 -16.68
N GLY A 260 1.99 -16.77 -16.63
CA GLY A 260 2.57 -17.48 -17.77
C GLY A 260 1.66 -17.49 -19.00
N GLY A 261 2.20 -17.01 -20.12
CA GLY A 261 1.81 -17.41 -21.47
C GLY A 261 0.48 -16.90 -22.03
N GLY A 262 -0.20 -15.96 -21.38
CA GLY A 262 -1.41 -15.32 -21.93
C GLY A 262 -1.68 -13.95 -21.33
N HIS A 263 -2.40 -13.09 -22.06
CA HIS A 263 -2.92 -11.84 -21.49
C HIS A 263 -3.96 -12.22 -20.42
N PRO A 264 -3.73 -11.91 -19.13
CA PRO A 264 -4.69 -12.26 -18.09
C PRO A 264 -5.98 -11.47 -18.32
N GLU A 265 -7.12 -12.07 -17.96
CA GLU A 265 -8.39 -11.33 -17.98
C GLU A 265 -8.25 -10.08 -17.10
N PRO A 266 -8.55 -8.87 -17.62
CA PRO A 266 -8.37 -7.60 -16.91
C PRO A 266 -8.93 -7.57 -15.48
N GLU A 267 -10.04 -8.27 -15.25
CA GLU A 267 -10.79 -8.28 -14.00
C GLU A 267 -10.47 -9.50 -13.12
N ALA A 268 -9.49 -10.33 -13.50
CA ALA A 268 -9.05 -11.49 -12.70
C ALA A 268 -8.43 -11.10 -11.35
N ALA A 269 -8.11 -9.81 -11.16
CA ALA A 269 -7.68 -9.26 -9.90
C ALA A 269 -8.60 -8.12 -9.44
N TRP A 270 -9.35 -8.38 -8.37
CA TRP A 270 -10.41 -7.52 -7.83
C TRP A 270 -9.89 -6.30 -7.06
N TYR A 271 -8.92 -5.61 -7.63
CA TYR A 271 -8.38 -4.35 -7.15
C TYR A 271 -8.56 -3.28 -8.22
N TRP A 272 -9.05 -2.13 -7.80
CA TRP A 272 -8.92 -0.89 -8.54
C TRP A 272 -7.54 -0.29 -8.28
N ALA A 273 -6.93 0.29 -9.29
CA ALA A 273 -5.60 0.89 -9.20
C ALA A 273 -5.50 2.17 -10.03
N GLY A 274 -4.69 3.12 -9.56
CA GLY A 274 -4.49 4.40 -10.25
C GLY A 274 -3.34 5.21 -9.68
N ILE A 275 -2.94 6.24 -10.42
CA ILE A 275 -2.04 7.30 -9.96
C ILE A 275 -2.74 8.64 -10.14
N GLY A 276 -2.66 9.51 -9.13
CA GLY A 276 -3.07 10.89 -9.18
C GLY A 276 -1.86 11.83 -9.09
N SER A 277 -1.81 12.83 -9.96
CA SER A 277 -0.83 13.91 -9.91
C SER A 277 -1.35 15.06 -9.06
N LYS A 278 -0.56 15.48 -8.07
CA LYS A 278 -0.81 16.67 -7.28
C LYS A 278 -0.35 17.90 -8.10
N PRO A 279 -1.22 18.90 -8.32
CA PRO A 279 -0.85 20.12 -9.03
C PRO A 279 0.26 20.93 -8.34
#